data_AF-A0AAV2QND1-F1
#
_entry.id   AF-A0AAV2QND1-F1
#
_cell.length_a   1.000
_cell.length_b   1.000
_cell.length_c   1.000
_cell.angle_alpha   90.00
_cell.angle_beta   90.00
_cell.angle_gamma   90.00
#
_symmetry.space_group_name_H-M   'P 1'
#
loop_
_entity.id
_entity.type
_entity.pdbx_description
1 polymer ?
#
loop_
_entity_poly.entity_id
_entity_poly.type
_entity_poly.pdbx_seq_one_letter_code
_entity_poly.pdbx_strand_id
1 'polypeptide(L)'
;MKGLLAIVLVSLVAGLGCSQQIPEASAAEIQAWFADERSTEQAVECFIQFTPNCDPRARGLSSLLLELIRNNLQCSSCSNQTKQNIKFVVNTLQTKYPRQWRKLIEAI
;
A
#
# COMPACT_ATOMS: atom_id res chain seq x y z
N MET A 1 -57.80 -14.90 26.02
CA MET A 1 -56.76 -15.79 25.44
C MET A 1 -55.53 -14.93 25.17
N LYS A 2 -54.41 -15.29 25.79
CA LYS A 2 -53.14 -14.54 25.82
C LYS A 2 -52.49 -14.61 24.42
N GLY A 3 -52.52 -13.51 23.67
CA GLY A 3 -51.85 -13.38 22.38
C GLY A 3 -50.39 -13.01 22.58
N LEU A 4 -49.50 -13.85 22.05
CA LEU A 4 -48.07 -13.90 22.30
C LEU A 4 -47.31 -12.56 22.11
N LEU A 5 -46.52 -12.22 23.13
CA LEU A 5 -45.28 -11.47 22.99
C LEU A 5 -44.26 -12.34 22.24
N ALA A 6 -43.81 -11.88 21.07
CA ALA A 6 -42.59 -12.38 20.44
C ALA A 6 -41.70 -11.18 20.13
N ILE A 7 -40.92 -10.76 21.13
CA ILE A 7 -39.84 -9.78 20.97
C ILE A 7 -38.72 -10.52 20.23
N VAL A 8 -38.66 -10.34 18.92
CA VAL A 8 -37.52 -10.79 18.10
C VAL A 8 -36.35 -9.88 18.45
N LEU A 9 -35.49 -10.35 19.36
CA LEU A 9 -34.16 -9.80 19.62
C LEU A 9 -33.33 -9.92 18.33
N VAL A 10 -33.36 -8.88 17.51
CA VAL A 10 -32.38 -8.67 16.45
C VAL A 10 -31.03 -8.49 17.15
N SER A 11 -30.27 -9.58 17.19
CA SER A 11 -28.89 -9.57 17.66
C SER A 11 -28.09 -8.79 16.62
N LEU A 12 -27.92 -7.49 16.87
CA LEU A 12 -27.03 -6.63 16.12
C LEU A 12 -25.61 -7.12 16.39
N VAL A 13 -25.15 -8.10 15.61
CA VAL A 13 -23.73 -8.49 15.60
C VAL A 13 -23.00 -7.33 14.93
N ALA A 14 -22.70 -6.30 15.72
CA ALA A 14 -21.78 -5.25 15.34
C ALA A 14 -20.43 -5.93 15.12
N GLY A 15 -20.14 -6.24 13.85
CA GLY A 15 -18.84 -6.72 13.43
C GLY A 15 -17.80 -5.72 13.88
N LEU A 16 -17.05 -6.08 14.92
CA LEU A 16 -15.79 -5.44 15.28
C LEU A 16 -14.81 -5.79 14.15
N GLY A 17 -14.92 -5.06 13.04
CA GLY A 17 -13.86 -4.97 12.05
C GLY A 17 -12.68 -4.28 12.73
N CYS A 18 -11.84 -5.04 13.42
CA CYS A 18 -10.50 -4.59 13.78
C CYS A 18 -9.81 -4.21 12.47
N SER A 19 -9.84 -2.93 12.10
CA SER A 19 -8.94 -2.39 11.08
C SER A 19 -7.54 -2.53 11.64
N GLN A 20 -6.89 -3.66 11.32
CA GLN A 20 -5.47 -3.79 11.59
C GLN A 20 -4.76 -2.78 10.70
N GLN A 21 -4.38 -1.64 11.28
CA GLN A 21 -3.53 -0.67 10.61
C GLN A 21 -2.23 -1.38 10.27
N ILE A 22 -2.03 -1.63 8.99
CA ILE A 22 -0.76 -2.15 8.48
C ILE A 22 0.31 -1.10 8.82
N PRO A 23 1.36 -1.45 9.58
CA PRO A 23 2.38 -0.48 9.96
C PRO A 23 3.14 0.04 8.73
N GLU A 24 3.67 1.26 8.82
CA GLU A 24 4.54 1.80 7.77
C GLU A 24 5.78 0.90 7.60
N ALA A 25 6.24 0.74 6.36
CA ALA A 25 7.49 0.02 6.09
C ALA A 25 8.68 0.84 6.58
N SER A 26 9.63 0.19 7.25
CA SER A 26 10.90 0.81 7.59
C SER A 26 11.76 1.03 6.33
N ALA A 27 12.75 1.92 6.43
CA ALA A 27 13.68 2.15 5.33
C ALA A 27 14.43 0.88 4.89
N ALA A 28 14.77 0.00 5.83
CA ALA A 28 15.47 -1.25 5.53
C ALA A 28 14.57 -2.25 4.77
N GLU A 29 13.30 -2.34 5.13
CA GLU A 29 12.33 -3.19 4.42
C GLU A 29 12.06 -2.68 3.01
N ILE A 30 11.93 -1.35 2.84
CA ILE A 30 11.82 -0.75 1.52
C ILE A 30 13.08 -1.04 0.70
N GLN A 31 14.28 -0.88 1.26
CA GLN A 31 15.52 -1.19 0.55
C GLN A 31 15.60 -2.66 0.12
N ALA A 32 15.11 -3.59 0.95
CA ALA A 32 15.08 -5.01 0.63
C ALA A 32 14.23 -5.31 -0.62
N TRP A 33 13.15 -4.57 -0.85
CA TRP A 33 12.33 -4.69 -2.07
C TRP A 33 13.11 -4.32 -3.35
N PHE A 34 14.20 -3.55 -3.25
CA PHE A 34 15.01 -3.11 -4.39
C PHE A 34 16.47 -3.61 -4.34
N ALA A 35 16.75 -4.63 -3.51
CA ALA A 35 18.09 -5.16 -3.26
C ALA A 35 18.79 -5.64 -4.55
N ASP A 36 18.03 -6.30 -5.42
CA ASP A 36 18.46 -6.83 -6.71
C ASP A 36 17.38 -6.67 -7.79
N GLU A 37 17.69 -7.07 -9.03
CA GLU A 37 16.77 -6.92 -10.18
C GLU A 37 15.50 -7.74 -10.03
N ARG A 38 15.60 -9.00 -9.55
CA ARG A 38 14.45 -9.88 -9.35
C ARG A 38 13.53 -9.32 -8.26
N SER A 39 14.09 -8.93 -7.12
CA SER A 39 13.35 -8.35 -6.00
C SER A 39 12.63 -7.07 -6.45
N THR A 40 13.32 -6.22 -7.24
CA THR A 40 12.72 -5.00 -7.79
C THR A 40 11.57 -5.30 -8.74
N GLU A 41 11.72 -6.29 -9.61
CA GLU A 41 10.69 -6.68 -10.56
C GLU A 41 9.44 -7.18 -9.83
N GLN A 42 9.61 -7.99 -8.78
CA GLN A 42 8.52 -8.45 -7.92
C GLN A 42 7.84 -7.30 -7.18
N ALA A 43 8.60 -6.36 -6.62
CA ALA A 43 8.05 -5.20 -5.93
C ALA A 43 7.19 -4.35 -6.88
N VAL A 44 7.68 -4.11 -8.09
CA VAL A 44 6.98 -3.34 -9.13
C VAL A 44 5.71 -4.06 -9.59
N GLU A 45 5.76 -5.38 -9.76
CA GLU A 45 4.56 -6.17 -10.04
C GLU A 45 3.52 -6.06 -8.92
N CYS A 46 3.96 -6.10 -7.66
CA CYS A 46 3.08 -5.89 -6.51
C CYS A 46 2.47 -4.49 -6.45
N PHE A 47 3.15 -3.46 -6.98
CA PHE A 47 2.59 -2.12 -7.09
C PHE A 47 1.57 -2.00 -8.22
N ILE A 48 1.78 -2.71 -9.32
CA ILE A 48 0.90 -2.70 -10.50
C ILE A 48 -0.35 -3.56 -10.26
N GLN A 49 -0.14 -4.79 -9.81
CA GLN A 49 -1.16 -5.79 -9.59
C GLN A 49 -0.92 -6.48 -8.26
N PHE A 50 -1.59 -5.97 -7.23
CA PHE A 50 -1.50 -6.55 -5.90
C PHE A 50 -2.08 -7.97 -5.86
N THR A 51 -1.28 -8.92 -5.39
CA THR A 51 -1.66 -10.33 -5.17
C THR A 51 -1.39 -10.75 -3.72
N PRO A 52 -1.98 -11.84 -3.21
CA PRO A 52 -1.84 -12.23 -1.80
C PRO A 52 -0.42 -12.56 -1.32
N ASN A 53 0.53 -12.80 -2.24
CA ASN A 53 1.95 -13.01 -1.95
C ASN A 53 2.75 -11.70 -1.84
N CYS A 54 2.13 -10.56 -2.14
CA CYS A 54 2.76 -9.26 -1.98
C CYS A 54 2.77 -8.82 -0.52
N ASP A 55 3.78 -8.01 -0.16
CA ASP A 55 3.75 -7.31 1.12
C ASP A 55 2.50 -6.41 1.17
N PRO A 56 1.63 -6.51 2.20
CA PRO A 56 0.43 -5.69 2.31
C PRO A 56 0.69 -4.18 2.22
N ARG A 57 1.90 -3.74 2.60
CA ARG A 57 2.33 -2.33 2.54
C ARG A 57 2.55 -1.84 1.12
N ALA A 58 2.78 -2.73 0.16
CA ALA A 58 2.92 -2.38 -1.26
C ALA A 58 1.66 -1.71 -1.82
N ARG A 59 0.48 -2.07 -1.29
CA ARG A 59 -0.81 -1.47 -1.67
C ARG A 59 -0.92 -0.01 -1.23
N GLY A 60 -0.49 0.28 -0.01
CA GLY A 60 -0.45 1.65 0.50
C GLY A 60 0.58 2.49 -0.25
N LEU A 61 1.77 1.93 -0.45
CA LEU A 61 2.88 2.64 -1.10
C LEU A 61 2.58 2.97 -2.56
N SER A 62 1.99 2.06 -3.32
CA SER A 62 1.59 2.31 -4.73
C SER A 62 0.57 3.44 -4.85
N SER A 63 -0.49 3.43 -4.04
CA SER A 63 -1.48 4.52 -4.02
C SER A 63 -0.86 5.88 -3.66
N LEU A 64 0.01 5.89 -2.64
CA LEU A 64 0.72 7.09 -2.20
C LEU A 64 1.70 7.61 -3.26
N LEU A 65 2.40 6.71 -3.96
CA LEU A 65 3.33 7.05 -5.02
C LEU A 65 2.64 7.86 -6.11
N LEU A 66 1.43 7.47 -6.51
CA LEU A 66 0.65 8.16 -7.55
C LEU A 66 0.20 9.55 -7.11
N GLU A 67 -0.38 9.63 -5.92
CA GLU A 67 -0.81 10.90 -5.35
C GLU A 67 0.36 11.87 -5.29
N LEU A 68 1.52 11.39 -4.83
CA LEU A 68 2.72 12.18 -4.73
C LEU A 68 3.28 12.58 -6.09
N ILE A 69 3.37 11.67 -7.06
CA ILE A 69 3.86 12.01 -8.41
C ILE A 69 2.98 13.11 -9.02
N ARG A 70 1.65 13.01 -8.88
CA ARG A 70 0.70 14.02 -9.38
C ARG A 70 0.82 15.36 -8.65
N ASN A 71 1.24 15.35 -7.39
CA ASN A 71 1.40 16.53 -6.55
C ASN A 71 2.86 17.00 -6.41
N ASN A 72 3.74 16.72 -7.39
CA ASN A 72 5.16 17.10 -7.37
C ASN A 72 5.92 16.64 -6.11
N LEU A 73 5.62 15.42 -5.66
CA LEU A 73 6.12 14.77 -4.43
C LEU A 73 5.79 15.51 -3.13
N GLN A 74 4.69 16.27 -3.09
CA GLN A 74 4.21 16.97 -1.91
C GLN A 74 3.08 16.21 -1.21
N CYS A 75 3.22 16.00 0.11
CA CYS A 75 2.14 15.47 0.97
C CYS A 75 2.27 16.04 2.38
N SER A 76 1.26 16.79 2.83
CA SER A 76 1.25 17.42 4.15
C SER A 76 0.91 16.44 5.27
N SER A 77 0.07 15.44 4.99
CA SER A 77 -0.39 14.42 5.93
C SER A 77 0.55 13.23 6.09
N CYS A 78 1.52 13.05 5.19
CA CYS A 78 2.44 11.91 5.22
C CYS A 78 3.48 12.05 6.32
N SER A 79 3.80 10.94 6.98
CA SER A 79 4.93 10.87 7.91
C SER A 79 6.25 11.17 7.21
N ASN A 80 7.27 11.58 7.97
CA ASN A 80 8.61 11.77 7.44
C ASN A 80 9.20 10.46 6.87
N GLN A 81 8.88 9.32 7.50
CA GLN A 81 9.32 7.99 7.04
C GLN A 81 8.73 7.69 5.66
N THR A 82 7.43 7.89 5.48
CA THR A 82 6.75 7.67 4.21
C THR A 82 7.32 8.55 3.09
N LYS A 83 7.57 9.85 3.38
CA LYS A 83 8.20 10.76 2.41
C LYS A 83 9.58 10.28 1.98
N GLN A 84 10.41 9.83 2.92
CA GLN A 84 11.75 9.32 2.64
C GLN A 84 11.71 8.02 1.84
N ASN A 85 10.83 7.09 2.21
CA ASN A 85 10.63 5.83 1.50
C ASN A 85 10.22 6.08 0.05
N ILE A 86 9.26 6.98 -0.19
CA ILE A 86 8.77 7.26 -1.53
C ILE A 86 9.84 7.95 -2.37
N LYS A 87 10.57 8.92 -1.78
CA LYS A 87 11.72 9.54 -2.45
C LYS A 87 12.76 8.49 -2.84
N PHE A 88 13.07 7.54 -1.97
CA PHE A 88 13.99 6.44 -2.26
C PHE A 88 13.47 5.56 -3.40
N VAL A 89 12.20 5.14 -3.36
CA VAL A 89 11.60 4.29 -4.40
C VAL A 89 11.64 4.98 -5.75
N VAL A 90 11.17 6.23 -5.83
CA VAL A 90 11.18 7.02 -7.08
C VAL A 90 12.60 7.17 -7.61
N ASN A 91 13.55 7.61 -6.78
CA ASN A 91 14.93 7.79 -7.21
C ASN A 91 15.56 6.47 -7.69
N THR A 92 15.34 5.37 -6.96
CA THR A 92 15.91 4.06 -7.30
C THR A 92 15.34 3.53 -8.61
N LEU A 93 14.03 3.62 -8.81
CA LEU A 93 13.39 3.19 -10.06
C LEU A 93 13.83 4.07 -11.24
N GLN A 94 13.86 5.40 -11.08
CA GLN A 94 14.25 6.29 -12.17
C GLN A 94 15.72 6.16 -12.57
N THR A 95 16.62 5.94 -11.61
CA THR A 95 18.07 5.95 -11.87
C THR A 95 18.65 4.56 -12.11
N LYS A 96 18.25 3.55 -11.33
CA LYS A 96 18.81 2.19 -11.39
C LYS A 96 17.98 1.22 -12.22
N TYR A 97 16.65 1.38 -12.23
CA TYR A 97 15.71 0.44 -12.86
C TYR A 97 14.72 1.14 -13.82
N PRO A 98 15.20 1.90 -14.82
CA PRO A 98 14.35 2.75 -15.65
C PRO A 98 13.33 1.98 -16.49
N ARG A 99 13.58 0.69 -16.78
CA ARG A 99 12.60 -0.18 -17.44
C ARG A 99 11.40 -0.44 -16.52
N GLN A 100 11.67 -0.77 -15.26
CA GLN A 100 10.66 -1.02 -14.25
C GLN A 100 9.91 0.26 -13.88
N TRP A 101 10.60 1.41 -13.81
CA TRP A 101 9.95 2.71 -13.68
C TRP A 101 8.93 2.95 -14.80
N ARG A 102 9.32 2.71 -16.05
CA ARG A 102 8.42 2.89 -17.19
C ARG A 102 7.23 1.94 -17.11
N LYS A 103 7.46 0.65 -16.84
CA LYS A 103 6.41 -0.36 -16.64
C LYS A 103 5.41 0.10 -15.57
N LEU A 104 5.91 0.65 -14.46
CA LEU A 104 5.07 1.15 -13.37
C LEU A 104 4.21 2.35 -13.81
N ILE A 105 4.79 3.34 -14.47
CA ILE A 105 4.05 4.54 -14.90
C ILE A 105 3.07 4.24 -16.05
N GLU A 106 3.39 3.31 -16.94
CA GLU A 106 2.49 2.91 -18.03
C GLU A 106 1.29 2.08 -17.54
N ALA A 107 1.44 1.40 -16.40
CA ALA A 107 0.41 0.54 -15.84
C ALA A 107 -0.60 1.28 -14.95
N ILE A 108 -0.40 2.57 -14.67
CA ILE A 108 -1.19 3.33 -13.71
C ILE A 108 -1.64 4.69 -14.24
#